data_AF-A0A2E5WSL7-F1
#
_entry.id   AF-A0A2E5WSL7-F1
#
_cell.length_a   1.000
_cell.length_b   1.000
_cell.length_c   1.000
_cell.angle_alpha   90.00
_cell.angle_beta   90.00
_cell.angle_gamma   90.00
#
_symmetry.space_group_name_H-M   'P 1'
#
loop_
_entity.id
_entity.type
_entity.pdbx_description
1 polymer ?
#
loop_
_entity_poly.entity_id
_entity_poly.type
_entity_poly.pdbx_seq_one_letter_code
_entity_poly.pdbx_strand_id
1 'polypeptide(L)'
;MMKNLIFGRAAIALLFVLMTLPGHSAEQAKKKLQIFILAGQSNMVGHANPHTIATLYQSEDANDKRLLQMVFKNGNGITKDALNEQLARAKKIDQLTGGISNEKIKAMSEGPEKKALEARVKKLKEEYEAFKKKILSAYVVSHQVYIASIADGNKGAGPLTIGYGGSRDKIGPELSFGLSMAQKMDAPILIIKTSWGGKSLNYNFRPPSAGPYTPNEKEKAAKNAADISKNASLNWRMMNEAVHNVLKDLKKHHPKYDAKVGHEMAGFVWFQGFNDQFSDEFRNNYRDNMVHFVKDIRKEYKTPNMPFVIGVLGTNMTKEGVDKNAVSVAQRKAAAAPEFKGNVVSVESYKVYDLEARKVYDSGWAKHFAQWCIVGSDRPYHYLGSGKFFVRLGDAFAGAMYGLIENQKDSGSGK
;
A
#
# COMPACT_ATOMS: atom_id res chain seq x y z
N MET A 1 -1.29 80.44 -55.36
CA MET A 1 -0.89 80.62 -56.77
C MET A 1 -0.22 79.32 -57.20
N MET A 2 -0.78 78.63 -58.21
CA MET A 2 -0.14 77.73 -59.20
C MET A 2 0.80 76.61 -58.70
N LYS A 3 0.86 75.39 -59.25
CA LYS A 3 0.16 74.63 -60.30
C LYS A 3 0.84 73.24 -60.22
N ASN A 4 0.04 72.17 -60.31
CA ASN A 4 0.25 70.97 -61.16
C ASN A 4 1.63 70.25 -61.15
N LEU A 5 1.78 68.92 -61.18
CA LEU A 5 1.18 68.00 -62.14
C LEU A 5 1.76 66.56 -61.91
N ILE A 6 0.86 65.55 -61.89
CA ILE A 6 0.92 64.23 -62.58
C ILE A 6 1.89 63.09 -62.15
N PHE A 7 1.21 61.97 -61.80
CA PHE A 7 1.40 60.52 -62.11
C PHE A 7 2.74 59.80 -61.91
N GLY A 8 2.64 58.63 -61.25
CA GLY A 8 3.55 57.50 -61.45
C GLY A 8 3.19 56.30 -60.59
N ARG A 9 2.44 55.34 -61.15
CA ARG A 9 2.14 54.04 -60.53
C ARG A 9 3.43 53.21 -60.37
N ALA A 10 3.69 52.68 -59.18
CA ALA A 10 4.57 51.53 -58.98
C ALA A 10 3.99 50.67 -57.84
N ALA A 11 3.37 49.55 -58.22
CA ALA A 11 2.94 48.52 -57.28
C ALA A 11 4.15 47.69 -56.86
N ILE A 12 4.55 47.78 -55.59
CA ILE A 12 5.57 46.93 -54.99
C ILE A 12 4.85 45.69 -54.44
N ALA A 13 5.00 44.56 -55.13
CA ALA A 13 4.59 43.26 -54.61
C ALA A 13 5.65 42.81 -53.57
N LEU A 14 5.29 42.86 -52.28
CA LEU A 14 6.12 42.32 -51.20
C LEU A 14 5.93 40.79 -51.15
N LEU A 15 6.95 40.03 -51.55
CA LEU A 15 6.98 38.58 -51.41
C LEU A 15 7.26 38.24 -49.93
N PHE A 16 6.25 37.81 -49.19
CA PHE A 16 6.43 37.22 -47.86
C PHE A 16 6.91 35.78 -48.01
N VAL A 17 8.22 35.55 -47.83
CA VAL A 17 8.77 34.20 -47.63
C VAL A 17 8.56 33.83 -46.16
N LEU A 18 7.49 33.09 -45.86
CA LEU A 18 7.32 32.42 -44.58
C LEU A 18 8.32 31.27 -44.49
N MET A 19 9.45 31.49 -43.79
CA MET A 19 10.28 30.39 -43.32
C MET A 19 9.57 29.69 -42.16
N THR A 20 8.93 28.56 -42.45
CA THR A 20 8.47 27.62 -41.41
C THR A 20 9.67 26.94 -40.79
N LEU A 21 10.12 27.43 -39.63
CA LEU A 21 11.04 26.68 -38.78
C LEU A 21 10.30 25.43 -38.26
N PRO A 22 10.86 24.22 -38.40
CA PRO A 22 10.29 23.04 -37.75
C PRO A 22 10.41 23.24 -36.24
N GLY A 23 9.26 23.41 -35.58
CA GLY A 23 9.15 23.41 -34.13
C GLY A 23 9.69 22.09 -33.60
N HIS A 24 10.92 22.11 -33.10
CA HIS A 24 11.41 21.04 -32.24
C HIS A 24 10.54 21.08 -30.98
N SER A 25 9.53 20.22 -30.92
CA SER A 25 8.93 19.84 -29.66
C SER A 25 10.09 19.30 -28.81
N ALA A 26 10.52 20.07 -27.80
CA ALA A 26 11.60 19.66 -26.92
C ALA A 26 11.18 18.31 -26.29
N GLU A 27 11.86 17.23 -26.68
CA GLU A 27 11.61 15.91 -26.11
C GLU A 27 11.83 16.01 -24.60
N GLN A 28 10.78 15.81 -23.80
CA GLN A 28 10.85 15.94 -22.36
C GLN A 28 11.98 15.04 -21.84
N ALA A 29 12.96 15.64 -21.14
CA ALA A 29 14.13 14.92 -20.68
C ALA A 29 13.71 13.69 -19.86
N LYS A 30 14.02 12.50 -20.39
CA LYS A 30 13.65 11.22 -19.77
C LYS A 30 14.27 11.11 -18.38
N LYS A 31 13.44 10.78 -17.38
CA LYS A 31 13.82 10.65 -15.97
C LYS A 31 14.18 9.21 -15.63
N LYS A 32 15.11 9.03 -14.67
CA LYS A 32 15.46 7.72 -14.13
C LYS A 32 14.23 7.04 -13.54
N LEU A 33 14.11 5.73 -13.74
CA LEU A 33 13.11 4.91 -13.07
C LEU A 33 13.38 4.89 -11.56
N GLN A 34 12.40 5.33 -10.77
CA GLN A 34 12.47 5.32 -9.31
C GLN A 34 11.92 3.99 -8.79
N ILE A 35 12.76 3.18 -8.15
CA ILE A 35 12.39 1.85 -7.66
C ILE A 35 12.21 1.89 -6.15
N PHE A 36 11.03 1.50 -5.68
CA PHE A 36 10.71 1.35 -4.26
C PHE A 36 10.49 -0.12 -3.90
N ILE A 37 11.13 -0.59 -2.84
CA ILE A 37 10.89 -1.94 -2.32
C ILE A 37 9.92 -1.85 -1.13
N LEU A 38 8.83 -2.61 -1.21
CA LEU A 38 7.87 -2.78 -0.12
C LEU A 38 7.96 -4.21 0.41
N ALA A 39 8.45 -4.38 1.64
CA ALA A 39 8.67 -5.71 2.21
C ALA A 39 8.11 -5.84 3.62
N GLY A 40 7.77 -7.07 4.00
CA GLY A 40 7.26 -7.35 5.34
C GLY A 40 6.47 -8.63 5.43
N GLN A 41 5.62 -8.71 6.46
CA GLN A 41 4.74 -9.86 6.68
C GLN A 41 3.28 -9.60 6.24
N SER A 42 2.31 -10.35 6.78
CA SER A 42 0.87 -10.27 6.44
C SER A 42 0.28 -8.86 6.35
N ASN A 43 0.72 -7.91 7.18
CA ASN A 43 0.25 -6.53 7.08
C ASN A 43 0.81 -5.79 5.85
N MET A 44 2.03 -6.09 5.39
CA MET A 44 2.50 -5.66 4.07
C MET A 44 1.82 -6.45 2.94
N VAL A 45 1.53 -7.75 3.14
CA VAL A 45 0.77 -8.58 2.18
C VAL A 45 -0.54 -7.89 1.82
N GLY A 46 -1.27 -7.38 2.80
CA GLY A 46 -2.52 -6.65 2.58
C GLY A 46 -3.71 -7.58 2.46
N HIS A 47 -4.62 -7.49 3.43
CA HIS A 47 -5.78 -8.37 3.56
C HIS A 47 -7.12 -7.62 3.51
N ALA A 48 -7.11 -6.35 3.10
CA ALA A 48 -8.32 -5.58 2.95
C ALA A 48 -9.05 -5.87 1.64
N ASN A 49 -10.36 -6.05 1.73
CA ASN A 49 -11.21 -6.01 0.55
C ASN A 49 -11.29 -4.55 0.06
N PRO A 50 -11.00 -4.28 -1.23
CA PRO A 50 -10.91 -2.92 -1.74
C PRO A 50 -12.18 -2.11 -1.51
N HIS A 51 -13.38 -2.72 -1.62
CA HIS A 51 -14.62 -1.96 -1.48
C HIS A 51 -14.76 -1.24 -0.13
N THR A 52 -14.09 -1.72 0.93
CA THR A 52 -14.09 -1.08 2.25
C THR A 52 -13.40 0.30 2.26
N ILE A 53 -12.58 0.63 1.25
CA ILE A 53 -12.00 1.97 1.05
C ILE A 53 -13.12 3.02 0.92
N ALA A 54 -14.28 2.65 0.35
CA ALA A 54 -15.41 3.56 0.20
C ALA A 54 -15.89 4.12 1.56
N THR A 55 -15.61 3.46 2.69
CA THR A 55 -15.92 4.01 4.02
C THR A 55 -15.22 5.33 4.35
N LEU A 56 -14.23 5.75 3.57
CA LEU A 56 -13.67 7.10 3.62
C LEU A 56 -14.72 8.18 3.27
N TYR A 57 -15.74 7.89 2.45
CA TYR A 57 -16.83 8.84 2.13
C TYR A 57 -17.63 9.28 3.36
N GLN A 58 -17.55 8.54 4.47
CA GLN A 58 -18.20 8.93 5.73
C GLN A 58 -17.41 10.00 6.51
N SER A 59 -16.16 10.22 6.14
CA SER A 59 -15.27 11.14 6.81
C SER A 59 -15.39 12.55 6.25
N GLU A 60 -15.40 13.55 7.13
CA GLU A 60 -15.31 14.95 6.72
C GLU A 60 -13.87 15.45 6.60
N ASP A 61 -12.90 14.61 6.99
CA ASP A 61 -11.47 14.92 6.96
C ASP A 61 -10.99 15.21 5.53
N ALA A 62 -10.25 16.31 5.38
CA ALA A 62 -9.76 16.77 4.08
C ALA A 62 -8.75 15.78 3.46
N ASN A 63 -7.94 15.10 4.28
CA ASN A 63 -7.01 14.11 3.78
C ASN A 63 -7.76 12.88 3.25
N ASP A 64 -8.80 12.41 3.94
CA ASP A 64 -9.65 11.33 3.42
C ASP A 64 -10.33 11.68 2.10
N LYS A 65 -10.82 12.92 1.96
CA LYS A 65 -11.39 13.43 0.70
C LYS A 65 -10.35 13.42 -0.43
N ARG A 66 -9.11 13.84 -0.15
CA ARG A 66 -7.98 13.76 -1.10
C ARG A 66 -7.65 12.31 -1.46
N LEU A 67 -7.63 11.40 -0.48
CA LEU A 67 -7.34 9.99 -0.69
C LEU A 67 -8.40 9.34 -1.59
N LEU A 68 -9.68 9.68 -1.43
CA LEU A 68 -10.77 9.22 -2.31
C LEU A 68 -10.55 9.65 -3.77
N GLN A 69 -10.19 10.92 -4.01
CA GLN A 69 -9.89 11.44 -5.35
C GLN A 69 -8.65 10.79 -5.97
N MET A 70 -7.70 10.34 -5.14
CA MET A 70 -6.49 9.68 -5.58
C MET A 70 -6.75 8.22 -5.99
N VAL A 71 -7.55 7.47 -5.22
CA VAL A 71 -7.77 6.03 -5.45
C VAL A 71 -8.90 5.71 -6.41
N PHE A 72 -9.92 6.57 -6.51
CA PHE A 72 -11.06 6.41 -7.41
C PHE A 72 -10.98 7.37 -8.60
N LYS A 73 -11.46 6.93 -9.76
CA LYS A 73 -11.62 7.76 -10.96
C LYS A 73 -12.56 8.93 -10.65
N ASN A 74 -12.29 10.10 -11.24
CA ASN A 74 -13.21 11.24 -11.18
C ASN A 74 -14.57 10.86 -11.79
N GLY A 75 -15.65 11.36 -11.19
CA GLY A 75 -17.01 11.07 -11.68
C GLY A 75 -17.47 9.61 -11.48
N ASN A 76 -16.85 8.85 -10.56
CA ASN A 76 -17.22 7.46 -10.29
C ASN A 76 -18.66 7.25 -9.75
N GLY A 77 -19.34 8.33 -9.33
CA GLY A 77 -20.72 8.31 -8.87
C GLY A 77 -20.95 7.54 -7.55
N ILE A 78 -19.90 7.28 -6.77
CA ILE A 78 -19.98 6.79 -5.39
C ILE A 78 -20.12 8.02 -4.49
N THR A 79 -21.11 8.01 -3.60
CA THR A 79 -21.42 9.13 -2.71
C THR A 79 -21.53 8.65 -1.27
N LYS A 80 -21.44 9.60 -0.33
CA LYS A 80 -21.71 9.36 1.10
C LYS A 80 -23.12 8.79 1.32
N ASP A 81 -24.12 9.33 0.63
CA ASP A 81 -25.51 8.87 0.74
C ASP A 81 -25.69 7.44 0.25
N ALA A 82 -25.11 7.10 -0.91
CA ALA A 82 -25.16 5.74 -1.43
C ALA A 82 -24.52 4.73 -0.45
N LEU A 83 -23.44 5.12 0.24
CA LEU A 83 -22.83 4.28 1.28
C LEU A 83 -23.70 4.18 2.54
N ASN A 84 -24.32 5.28 2.98
CA ASN A 84 -25.23 5.27 4.12
C ASN A 84 -26.43 4.35 3.87
N GLU A 85 -26.98 4.36 2.64
CA GLU A 85 -28.01 3.42 2.22
C GLU A 85 -27.52 1.96 2.30
N GLN A 86 -26.28 1.67 1.89
CA GLN A 86 -25.73 0.33 2.04
C GLN A 86 -25.58 -0.10 3.49
N LEU A 87 -25.16 0.78 4.39
CA LEU A 87 -25.05 0.47 5.82
C LEU A 87 -26.44 0.20 6.43
N ALA A 88 -27.45 0.98 6.06
CA ALA A 88 -28.83 0.74 6.46
C ALA A 88 -29.35 -0.60 5.93
N ARG A 89 -29.08 -0.90 4.65
CA ARG A 89 -29.40 -2.19 4.03
C ARG A 89 -28.72 -3.35 4.75
N ALA A 90 -27.43 -3.22 5.06
CA ALA A 90 -26.65 -4.23 5.77
C ALA A 90 -27.22 -4.49 7.18
N LYS A 91 -27.54 -3.43 7.92
CA LYS A 91 -28.22 -3.56 9.23
C LYS A 91 -29.56 -4.29 9.09
N LYS A 92 -30.33 -4.00 8.03
CA LYS A 92 -31.59 -4.70 7.77
C LYS A 92 -31.36 -6.19 7.46
N ILE A 93 -30.34 -6.54 6.68
CA ILE A 93 -29.96 -7.93 6.41
C ILE A 93 -29.66 -8.63 7.74
N ASP A 94 -28.81 -8.07 8.59
CA ASP A 94 -28.47 -8.66 9.89
C ASP A 94 -29.69 -8.86 10.78
N GLN A 95 -30.61 -7.89 10.82
CA GLN A 95 -31.87 -8.01 11.56
C GLN A 95 -32.76 -9.15 11.06
N LEU A 96 -32.79 -9.38 9.75
CA LEU A 96 -33.59 -10.42 9.10
C LEU A 96 -32.93 -11.81 9.22
N THR A 97 -31.61 -11.90 9.09
CA THR A 97 -30.90 -13.19 9.08
C THR A 97 -30.47 -13.65 10.47
N GLY A 98 -30.20 -12.72 11.40
CA GLY A 98 -29.48 -13.03 12.64
C GLY A 98 -27.96 -13.14 12.43
N GLY A 99 -27.41 -12.39 11.47
CA GLY A 99 -25.98 -12.35 11.20
C GLY A 99 -25.49 -13.53 10.34
N ILE A 100 -24.23 -13.92 10.52
CA ILE A 100 -23.48 -14.83 9.63
C ILE A 100 -24.08 -16.23 9.56
N SER A 101 -24.65 -16.72 10.67
CA SER A 101 -25.18 -18.09 10.77
C SER A 101 -26.56 -18.24 10.12
N ASN A 102 -27.20 -17.12 9.75
CA ASN A 102 -28.62 -17.04 9.39
C ASN A 102 -29.55 -17.67 10.45
N GLU A 103 -29.21 -17.55 11.74
CA GLU A 103 -29.93 -18.19 12.86
C GLU A 103 -31.45 -17.93 12.86
N LYS A 104 -31.89 -16.71 12.52
CA LYS A 104 -33.33 -16.37 12.50
C LYS A 104 -34.08 -17.09 11.40
N ILE A 105 -33.49 -17.18 10.20
CA ILE A 105 -34.09 -17.91 9.07
C ILE A 105 -34.07 -19.42 9.35
N LYS A 106 -33.00 -19.93 9.96
CA LYS A 106 -32.89 -21.35 10.32
C LYS A 106 -33.89 -21.78 11.40
N ALA A 107 -34.26 -20.87 12.30
CA ALA A 107 -35.25 -21.13 13.34
C ALA A 107 -36.71 -21.12 12.81
N MET A 108 -36.96 -20.68 11.58
CA MET A 108 -38.30 -20.69 10.99
C MET A 108 -38.65 -22.08 10.44
N SER A 109 -39.89 -22.50 10.69
CA SER A 109 -40.51 -23.65 10.02
C SER A 109 -40.58 -23.43 8.50
N GLU A 110 -40.49 -24.52 7.74
CA GLU A 110 -40.69 -24.46 6.29
C GLU A 110 -42.10 -23.96 5.94
N GLY A 111 -42.19 -23.01 5.03
CA GLY A 111 -43.46 -22.41 4.64
C GLY A 111 -43.34 -21.15 3.79
N PRO A 112 -44.48 -20.56 3.37
CA PRO A 112 -44.51 -19.37 2.51
C PRO A 112 -43.78 -18.17 3.12
N GLU A 113 -43.87 -17.98 4.44
CA GLU A 113 -43.23 -16.86 5.14
C GLU A 113 -41.70 -16.95 5.09
N LYS A 114 -41.14 -18.14 5.32
CA LYS A 114 -39.70 -18.39 5.23
C LYS A 114 -39.20 -18.13 3.81
N LYS A 115 -39.89 -18.66 2.79
CA LYS A 115 -39.55 -18.44 1.38
C LYS A 115 -39.60 -16.95 0.99
N ALA A 116 -40.61 -16.22 1.47
CA ALA A 116 -40.73 -14.79 1.22
C ALA A 116 -39.59 -13.99 1.89
N LEU A 117 -39.22 -14.35 3.11
CA LEU A 117 -38.08 -13.74 3.82
C LEU A 117 -36.76 -14.02 3.11
N GLU A 118 -36.52 -15.27 2.69
CA GLU A 118 -35.33 -15.66 1.94
C GLU A 118 -35.22 -14.92 0.62
N ALA A 119 -36.31 -14.80 -0.13
CA ALA A 119 -36.37 -14.01 -1.37
C ALA A 119 -36.06 -12.52 -1.12
N ARG A 120 -36.61 -11.94 -0.04
CA ARG A 120 -36.32 -10.57 0.36
C ARG A 120 -34.84 -10.37 0.71
N VAL A 121 -34.26 -11.26 1.51
CA VAL A 121 -32.84 -11.20 1.89
C VAL A 121 -31.95 -11.38 0.67
N LYS A 122 -32.29 -12.28 -0.25
CA LYS A 122 -31.58 -12.48 -1.51
C LYS A 122 -31.53 -11.18 -2.33
N LYS A 123 -32.67 -10.51 -2.52
CA LYS A 123 -32.73 -9.22 -3.23
C LYS A 123 -31.84 -8.15 -2.57
N LEU A 124 -31.88 -8.03 -1.23
CA LEU A 124 -31.01 -7.09 -0.51
C LEU A 124 -29.52 -7.42 -0.70
N LYS A 125 -29.14 -8.70 -0.67
CA LYS A 125 -27.75 -9.11 -0.92
C LYS A 125 -27.32 -8.83 -2.37
N GLU A 126 -28.19 -9.03 -3.34
CA GLU A 126 -27.93 -8.72 -4.76
C GLU A 126 -27.69 -7.21 -4.99
N GLU A 127 -28.50 -6.35 -4.36
CA GLU A 127 -28.31 -4.90 -4.39
C GLU A 127 -26.96 -4.47 -3.78
N TYR A 128 -26.57 -5.11 -2.67
CA TYR A 128 -25.26 -4.88 -2.05
C TYR A 128 -24.10 -5.31 -2.97
N GLU A 129 -24.17 -6.49 -3.56
CA GLU A 129 -23.14 -6.98 -4.48
C GLU A 129 -23.04 -6.12 -5.75
N ALA A 130 -24.16 -5.59 -6.24
CA ALA A 130 -24.15 -4.63 -7.35
C ALA A 130 -23.39 -3.33 -6.99
N PHE A 131 -23.62 -2.79 -5.79
CA PHE A 131 -22.88 -1.63 -5.30
C PHE A 131 -21.38 -1.92 -5.11
N LYS A 132 -21.05 -3.08 -4.55
CA LYS A 132 -19.66 -3.53 -4.42
C LYS A 132 -18.96 -3.61 -5.78
N LYS A 133 -19.61 -4.18 -6.80
CA LYS A 133 -19.07 -4.21 -8.18
C LYS A 133 -18.85 -2.81 -8.75
N LYS A 134 -19.78 -1.87 -8.50
CA LYS A 134 -19.60 -0.45 -8.88
C LYS A 134 -18.38 0.18 -8.22
N ILE A 135 -18.10 -0.12 -6.94
CA ILE A 135 -16.89 0.36 -6.28
C ILE A 135 -15.64 -0.24 -6.94
N LEU A 136 -15.64 -1.55 -7.21
CA LEU A 136 -14.48 -2.23 -7.78
C LEU A 136 -14.12 -1.75 -9.20
N SER A 137 -15.09 -1.28 -10.00
CA SER A 137 -14.82 -0.72 -11.34
C SER A 137 -14.34 0.74 -11.32
N ALA A 138 -14.47 1.42 -10.17
CA ALA A 138 -14.16 2.83 -10.01
C ALA A 138 -12.68 3.12 -9.72
N TYR A 139 -11.84 2.11 -9.46
CA TYR A 139 -10.43 2.33 -9.10
C TYR A 139 -9.59 2.88 -10.25
N VAL A 140 -8.67 3.78 -9.92
CA VAL A 140 -7.63 4.25 -10.84
C VAL A 140 -6.72 3.07 -11.25
N VAL A 141 -6.27 3.12 -12.50
CA VAL A 141 -5.17 2.30 -13.01
C VAL A 141 -4.05 3.27 -13.37
N SER A 142 -2.91 3.16 -12.68
CA SER A 142 -1.81 4.12 -12.85
C SER A 142 -1.12 3.93 -14.20
N HIS A 143 -0.80 5.05 -14.86
CA HIS A 143 0.04 5.09 -16.07
C HIS A 143 1.51 5.45 -15.75
N GLN A 144 1.78 5.85 -14.51
CA GLN A 144 3.09 6.27 -14.02
C GLN A 144 3.74 5.23 -13.09
N VAL A 145 2.92 4.48 -12.36
CA VAL A 145 3.38 3.52 -11.35
C VAL A 145 3.07 2.11 -11.82
N TYR A 146 4.11 1.30 -11.92
CA TYR A 146 4.00 -0.14 -12.12
C TYR A 146 4.44 -0.87 -10.87
N ILE A 147 3.96 -2.10 -10.70
CA ILE A 147 4.32 -2.95 -9.57
C ILE A 147 4.67 -4.35 -10.06
N ALA A 148 5.67 -4.96 -9.44
CA ALA A 148 5.92 -6.39 -9.43
C ALA A 148 5.75 -6.88 -7.99
N SER A 149 4.80 -7.79 -7.74
CA SER A 149 4.37 -8.15 -6.39
C SER A 149 4.42 -9.66 -6.16
N ILE A 150 4.95 -10.04 -5.00
CA ILE A 150 4.73 -11.30 -4.31
C ILE A 150 4.09 -10.98 -2.96
N ALA A 151 2.84 -11.42 -2.79
CA ALA A 151 2.06 -11.25 -1.58
C ALA A 151 1.47 -12.62 -1.21
N ASP A 152 2.16 -13.34 -0.31
CA ASP A 152 1.96 -14.77 -0.08
C ASP A 152 2.02 -15.57 -1.39
N GLY A 153 0.92 -16.23 -1.76
CA GLY A 153 0.79 -16.98 -3.01
C GLY A 153 0.37 -16.11 -4.21
N ASN A 154 -0.08 -14.88 -3.99
CA ASN A 154 -0.51 -14.00 -5.07
C ASN A 154 0.71 -13.31 -5.70
N LYS A 155 1.03 -13.70 -6.94
CA LYS A 155 2.10 -13.12 -7.73
C LYS A 155 1.52 -12.38 -8.93
N GLY A 156 2.02 -11.18 -9.22
CA GLY A 156 1.58 -10.42 -10.39
C GLY A 156 2.44 -9.21 -10.67
N ALA A 157 2.40 -8.73 -11.91
CA ALA A 157 3.03 -7.48 -12.29
C ALA A 157 2.16 -6.71 -13.31
N GLY A 158 2.27 -5.39 -13.32
CA GLY A 158 1.50 -4.52 -14.21
C GLY A 158 1.34 -3.10 -13.68
N PRO A 159 0.47 -2.27 -14.30
CA PRO A 159 0.14 -0.96 -13.78
C PRO A 159 -0.46 -1.09 -12.38
N LEU A 160 -0.16 -0.13 -11.50
CA LEU A 160 -0.66 -0.14 -10.14
C LEU A 160 -2.18 0.10 -10.14
N THR A 161 -2.89 -0.83 -9.51
CA THR A 161 -4.32 -0.78 -9.22
C THR A 161 -4.62 -1.76 -8.08
N ILE A 162 -5.88 -2.09 -7.81
CA ILE A 162 -6.24 -3.12 -6.82
C ILE A 162 -5.75 -4.52 -7.23
N GLY A 163 -5.69 -5.46 -6.27
CA GLY A 163 -5.42 -6.88 -6.55
C GLY A 163 -3.96 -7.33 -6.43
N TYR A 164 -3.11 -6.49 -5.83
CA TYR A 164 -1.74 -6.84 -5.43
C TYR A 164 -1.59 -7.09 -3.92
N GLY A 165 -2.72 -7.28 -3.22
CA GLY A 165 -2.78 -7.81 -1.86
C GLY A 165 -2.57 -9.33 -1.79
N GLY A 166 -2.96 -9.97 -0.69
CA GLY A 166 -2.85 -11.44 -0.52
C GLY A 166 -3.63 -12.28 -1.53
N SER A 167 -4.56 -11.68 -2.27
CA SER A 167 -5.26 -12.24 -3.43
C SER A 167 -5.71 -11.12 -4.39
N ARG A 168 -6.27 -11.48 -5.54
CA ARG A 168 -6.68 -10.52 -6.59
C ARG A 168 -7.83 -9.60 -6.19
N ASP A 169 -8.55 -9.96 -5.14
CA ASP A 169 -9.61 -9.18 -4.52
C ASP A 169 -9.14 -8.46 -3.24
N LYS A 170 -7.83 -8.32 -3.03
CA LYS A 170 -7.24 -7.69 -1.85
C LYS A 170 -6.29 -6.55 -2.19
N ILE A 171 -6.14 -5.65 -1.24
CA ILE A 171 -5.15 -4.57 -1.26
C ILE A 171 -4.38 -4.53 0.06
N GLY A 172 -3.16 -4.01 -0.02
CA GLY A 172 -2.37 -3.57 1.11
C GLY A 172 -1.99 -2.09 0.97
N PRO A 173 -0.91 -1.66 1.65
CA PRO A 173 -0.46 -0.27 1.60
C PRO A 173 0.15 0.11 0.23
N GLU A 174 0.42 -0.85 -0.66
CA GLU A 174 1.05 -0.58 -1.97
C GLU A 174 0.23 0.36 -2.85
N LEU A 175 -1.11 0.27 -2.78
CA LEU A 175 -2.00 1.03 -3.66
C LEU A 175 -1.84 2.53 -3.42
N SER A 176 -2.07 2.99 -2.19
CA SER A 176 -1.98 4.41 -1.87
C SER A 176 -0.55 4.89 -1.73
N PHE A 177 0.41 4.04 -1.35
CA PHE A 177 1.82 4.38 -1.39
C PHE A 177 2.22 4.82 -2.80
N GLY A 178 1.99 3.98 -3.81
CA GLY A 178 2.40 4.29 -5.17
C GLY A 178 1.66 5.49 -5.76
N LEU A 179 0.34 5.57 -5.57
CA LEU A 179 -0.44 6.70 -6.08
C LEU A 179 -0.06 8.03 -5.41
N SER A 180 0.25 8.02 -4.11
CA SER A 180 0.69 9.21 -3.39
C SER A 180 2.11 9.64 -3.83
N MET A 181 3.02 8.69 -4.05
CA MET A 181 4.33 8.99 -4.62
C MET A 181 4.20 9.61 -6.03
N ALA A 182 3.31 9.09 -6.88
CA ALA A 182 3.05 9.66 -8.20
C ALA A 182 2.57 11.12 -8.17
N GLN A 183 1.80 11.52 -7.14
CA GLN A 183 1.41 12.93 -6.94
C GLN A 183 2.57 13.83 -6.50
N LYS A 184 3.63 13.26 -5.94
CA LYS A 184 4.75 14.00 -5.33
C LYS A 184 5.99 14.07 -6.21
N MET A 185 6.13 13.21 -7.22
CA MET A 185 7.29 13.23 -8.12
C MET A 185 6.92 13.05 -9.57
N ASP A 186 7.60 13.80 -10.44
CA ASP A 186 7.53 13.64 -11.90
C ASP A 186 8.64 12.69 -12.38
N ALA A 187 8.42 11.38 -12.17
CA ALA A 187 9.31 10.32 -12.62
C ALA A 187 8.53 9.00 -12.83
N PRO A 188 8.98 8.09 -13.71
CA PRO A 188 8.44 6.74 -13.75
C PRO A 188 8.76 6.00 -12.44
N ILE A 189 7.79 5.23 -11.93
CA ILE A 189 7.89 4.57 -10.61
C ILE A 189 7.65 3.06 -10.76
N LEU A 190 8.56 2.26 -10.22
CA LEU A 190 8.38 0.82 -10.07
C LEU A 190 8.36 0.44 -8.59
N ILE A 191 7.29 -0.23 -8.15
CA ILE A 191 7.23 -0.87 -6.84
C ILE A 191 7.62 -2.34 -7.00
N ILE A 192 8.52 -2.82 -6.15
CA ILE A 192 8.81 -4.24 -6.00
C ILE A 192 8.32 -4.66 -4.61
N LYS A 193 7.22 -5.41 -4.56
CA LYS A 193 6.61 -5.86 -3.30
C LYS A 193 6.96 -7.32 -3.03
N THR A 194 7.49 -7.60 -1.83
CA THR A 194 7.86 -8.95 -1.39
C THR A 194 7.40 -9.18 0.04
N SER A 195 6.32 -9.94 0.22
CA SER A 195 5.67 -10.05 1.52
C SER A 195 5.04 -11.42 1.74
N TRP A 196 5.14 -11.92 2.98
CA TRP A 196 4.62 -13.25 3.37
C TRP A 196 4.08 -13.27 4.80
N GLY A 197 2.90 -13.83 5.00
CA GLY A 197 2.25 -13.98 6.29
C GLY A 197 3.04 -14.84 7.28
N GLY A 198 2.95 -14.46 8.55
CA GLY A 198 3.52 -15.24 9.65
C GLY A 198 5.05 -15.32 9.67
N LYS A 199 5.74 -14.23 9.33
CA LYS A 199 7.21 -14.18 9.25
C LYS A 199 7.80 -13.22 10.26
N SER A 200 8.88 -13.64 10.92
CA SER A 200 9.62 -12.82 11.89
C SER A 200 10.88 -12.19 11.30
N LEU A 201 11.32 -11.08 11.90
CA LEU A 201 12.62 -10.51 11.59
C LEU A 201 13.74 -11.36 12.19
N ASN A 202 13.55 -11.91 13.39
CA ASN A 202 14.60 -12.69 14.06
C ASN A 202 14.99 -13.99 13.34
N TYR A 203 14.07 -14.62 12.61
CA TYR A 203 14.27 -15.93 11.98
C TYR A 203 14.10 -15.89 10.45
N ASN A 204 12.95 -15.47 9.94
CA ASN A 204 12.66 -15.59 8.49
C ASN A 204 13.40 -14.55 7.65
N PHE A 205 13.40 -13.30 8.11
CA PHE A 205 14.06 -12.17 7.46
C PHE A 205 15.39 -11.82 8.14
N ARG A 206 15.96 -12.75 8.89
CA ARG A 206 17.19 -12.51 9.67
C ARG A 206 18.30 -12.02 8.73
N PRO A 207 18.82 -10.80 8.93
CA PRO A 207 19.83 -10.23 8.06
C PRO A 207 21.19 -10.90 8.30
N PRO A 208 22.03 -11.12 7.26
CA PRO A 208 23.30 -11.81 7.40
C PRO A 208 24.24 -11.24 8.47
N SER A 209 24.31 -9.91 8.60
CA SER A 209 25.19 -9.25 9.57
C SER A 209 24.75 -9.38 11.03
N ALA A 210 23.52 -9.88 11.30
CA ALA A 210 23.09 -10.26 12.64
C ALA A 210 23.65 -11.62 13.09
N GLY A 211 24.42 -12.31 12.23
CA GLY A 211 24.96 -13.65 12.50
C GLY A 211 23.93 -14.77 12.30
N PRO A 212 24.33 -16.04 12.47
CA PRO A 212 23.45 -17.19 12.27
C PRO A 212 22.29 -17.20 13.28
N TYR A 213 21.17 -17.82 12.90
CA TYR A 213 20.10 -18.11 13.84
C TYR A 213 20.51 -19.25 14.78
N THR A 214 20.24 -19.10 16.07
CA THR A 214 20.52 -20.12 17.09
C THR A 214 19.20 -20.73 17.55
N PRO A 215 18.88 -21.98 17.20
CA PRO A 215 17.65 -22.62 17.65
C PRO A 215 17.64 -22.79 19.18
N ASN A 216 16.48 -22.59 19.81
CA ASN A 216 16.30 -22.90 21.23
C ASN A 216 16.18 -24.42 21.47
N GLU A 217 16.16 -24.85 22.74
CA GLU A 217 16.11 -26.28 23.10
C GLU A 217 14.91 -27.01 22.50
N LYS A 218 13.74 -26.37 22.45
CA LYS A 218 12.53 -26.94 21.86
C LYS A 218 12.68 -27.14 20.35
N GLU A 219 13.29 -26.19 19.66
CA GLU A 219 13.55 -26.28 18.22
C GLU A 219 14.62 -27.32 17.89
N LYS A 220 15.65 -27.45 18.73
CA LYS A 220 16.67 -28.52 18.61
C LYS A 220 16.07 -29.92 18.81
N ALA A 221 15.12 -30.05 19.73
CA ALA A 221 14.44 -31.31 20.02
C ALA A 221 13.28 -31.63 19.05
N ALA A 222 12.92 -30.70 18.15
CA ALA A 222 11.83 -30.91 17.22
C ALA A 222 12.20 -31.92 16.13
N LYS A 223 11.23 -32.73 15.68
CA LYS A 223 11.42 -33.72 14.59
C LYS A 223 11.93 -33.07 13.29
N ASN A 224 11.68 -31.78 13.10
CA ASN A 224 12.09 -30.98 11.95
C ASN A 224 13.23 -29.99 12.27
N ALA A 225 14.08 -30.27 13.28
CA ALA A 225 15.19 -29.39 13.67
C ALA A 225 16.15 -29.04 12.50
N ALA A 226 16.40 -29.99 11.61
CA ALA A 226 17.21 -29.77 10.41
C ALA A 226 16.57 -28.75 9.46
N ASP A 227 15.25 -28.82 9.27
CA ASP A 227 14.51 -27.86 8.44
C ASP A 227 14.47 -26.46 9.07
N ILE A 228 14.37 -26.38 10.41
CA ILE A 228 14.43 -25.10 11.13
C ILE A 228 15.77 -24.42 10.84
N SER A 229 16.88 -25.15 11.00
CA SER A 229 18.22 -24.59 10.76
C SER A 229 18.42 -24.18 9.29
N LYS A 230 17.96 -25.02 8.35
CA LYS A 230 18.04 -24.76 6.90
C LYS A 230 17.21 -23.55 6.46
N ASN A 231 16.03 -23.37 7.05
CA ASN A 231 15.08 -22.32 6.66
C ASN A 231 15.31 -20.98 7.38
N ALA A 232 16.28 -20.89 8.29
CA ALA A 232 16.75 -19.61 8.81
C ALA A 232 17.14 -18.66 7.66
N SER A 233 16.71 -17.40 7.75
CA SER A 233 16.90 -16.36 6.72
C SER A 233 16.29 -16.69 5.33
N LEU A 234 15.38 -17.66 5.22
CA LEU A 234 14.82 -18.04 3.92
C LEU A 234 14.09 -16.87 3.24
N ASN A 235 13.29 -16.10 3.97
CA ASN A 235 12.54 -14.99 3.38
C ASN A 235 13.42 -13.79 3.05
N TRP A 236 14.54 -13.60 3.76
CA TRP A 236 15.60 -12.67 3.33
C TRP A 236 16.13 -13.05 1.93
N ARG A 237 16.50 -14.33 1.74
CA ARG A 237 17.00 -14.83 0.44
C ARG A 237 15.95 -14.71 -0.66
N MET A 238 14.71 -15.13 -0.40
CA MET A 238 13.61 -15.07 -1.37
C MET A 238 13.25 -13.63 -1.77
N MET A 239 13.30 -12.68 -0.82
CA MET A 239 13.09 -11.26 -1.12
C MET A 239 14.15 -10.75 -2.08
N ASN A 240 15.43 -10.96 -1.77
CA ASN A 240 16.53 -10.48 -2.62
C ASN A 240 16.50 -11.15 -4.00
N GLU A 241 16.23 -12.45 -4.07
CA GLU A 241 16.07 -13.16 -5.34
C GLU A 241 14.94 -12.55 -6.18
N ALA A 242 13.77 -12.30 -5.58
CA ALA A 242 12.63 -11.70 -6.28
C ALA A 242 12.95 -10.29 -6.80
N VAL A 243 13.61 -9.46 -5.97
CA VAL A 243 14.03 -8.11 -6.38
C VAL A 243 15.02 -8.19 -7.53
N HIS A 244 16.08 -9.00 -7.42
CA HIS A 244 17.08 -9.17 -8.50
C HIS A 244 16.47 -9.67 -9.80
N ASN A 245 15.49 -10.57 -9.73
CA ASN A 245 14.79 -11.06 -10.92
C ASN A 245 14.02 -9.95 -11.65
N VAL A 246 13.45 -8.99 -10.92
CA VAL A 246 12.82 -7.80 -11.53
C VAL A 246 13.87 -6.85 -12.09
N LEU A 247 14.97 -6.60 -11.36
CA LEU A 247 16.04 -5.70 -11.78
C LEU A 247 16.75 -6.16 -13.06
N LYS A 248 16.80 -7.48 -13.34
CA LYS A 248 17.37 -8.04 -14.57
C LYS A 248 16.59 -7.65 -15.84
N ASP A 249 15.31 -7.32 -15.74
CA ASP A 249 14.44 -7.02 -16.89
C ASP A 249 13.47 -5.87 -16.59
N LEU A 250 14.02 -4.70 -16.25
CA LEU A 250 13.23 -3.51 -15.91
C LEU A 250 12.31 -3.05 -17.05
N LYS A 251 12.67 -3.31 -18.32
CA LYS A 251 11.85 -2.90 -19.47
C LYS A 251 10.53 -3.66 -19.54
N LYS A 252 10.54 -4.95 -19.17
CA LYS A 252 9.32 -5.76 -19.02
C LYS A 252 8.43 -5.28 -17.88
N HIS A 253 9.01 -4.71 -16.83
CA HIS A 253 8.27 -4.31 -15.62
C HIS A 253 7.82 -2.85 -15.63
N HIS A 254 8.42 -1.97 -16.44
CA HIS A 254 7.97 -0.60 -16.59
C HIS A 254 8.17 -0.08 -18.03
N PRO A 255 7.09 0.30 -18.75
CA PRO A 255 7.20 0.66 -20.17
C PRO A 255 8.05 1.92 -20.41
N LYS A 256 8.03 2.87 -19.48
CA LYS A 256 8.87 4.08 -19.54
C LYS A 256 10.32 3.87 -19.09
N TYR A 257 10.76 2.66 -18.74
CA TYR A 257 12.18 2.42 -18.45
C TYR A 257 13.02 2.63 -19.72
N ASP A 258 14.11 3.38 -19.57
CA ASP A 258 15.10 3.63 -20.61
C ASP A 258 16.48 3.27 -20.06
N ALA A 259 17.13 2.26 -20.66
CA ALA A 259 18.43 1.77 -20.22
C ALA A 259 19.54 2.83 -20.33
N LYS A 260 19.40 3.82 -21.22
CA LYS A 260 20.38 4.92 -21.35
C LYS A 260 20.33 5.88 -20.16
N VAL A 261 19.14 6.05 -19.56
CA VAL A 261 18.92 6.91 -18.40
C VAL A 261 19.15 6.14 -17.10
N GLY A 262 18.76 4.87 -17.07
CA GLY A 262 18.94 3.98 -15.95
C GLY A 262 17.82 4.08 -14.90
N HIS A 263 18.12 3.56 -13.71
CA HIS A 263 17.21 3.50 -12.57
C HIS A 263 17.92 3.91 -11.29
N GLU A 264 17.13 4.09 -10.23
CA GLU A 264 17.58 4.38 -8.89
C GLU A 264 16.79 3.55 -7.88
N MET A 265 17.47 3.00 -6.88
CA MET A 265 16.85 2.34 -5.74
C MET A 265 16.42 3.44 -4.75
N ALA A 266 15.26 4.03 -5.02
CA ALA A 266 14.79 5.28 -4.41
C ALA A 266 14.35 5.14 -2.95
N GLY A 267 14.00 3.94 -2.49
CA GLY A 267 13.71 3.73 -1.08
C GLY A 267 13.15 2.35 -0.72
N PHE A 268 13.08 2.10 0.57
CA PHE A 268 12.58 0.85 1.13
C PHE A 268 11.53 1.11 2.22
N VAL A 269 10.42 0.39 2.17
CA VAL A 269 9.38 0.40 3.19
C VAL A 269 9.28 -0.98 3.82
N TRP A 270 9.53 -1.04 5.14
CA TRP A 270 9.41 -2.25 5.94
C TRP A 270 8.15 -2.19 6.80
N PHE A 271 7.26 -3.19 6.69
CA PHE A 271 6.12 -3.32 7.59
C PHE A 271 5.92 -4.75 8.11
N GLN A 272 6.48 -4.99 9.28
CA GLN A 272 6.51 -6.26 9.98
C GLN A 272 6.62 -6.01 11.49
N GLY A 273 6.41 -7.04 12.32
CA GLY A 273 6.77 -6.99 13.75
C GLY A 273 5.88 -7.87 14.62
N PHE A 274 4.66 -8.18 14.16
CA PHE A 274 3.66 -8.90 14.96
C PHE A 274 4.17 -10.26 15.45
N ASN A 275 4.91 -11.01 14.64
CA ASN A 275 5.37 -12.34 15.05
C ASN A 275 6.55 -12.31 16.02
N ASP A 276 7.39 -11.27 15.99
CA ASP A 276 8.52 -11.15 16.92
C ASP A 276 8.04 -10.82 18.34
N GLN A 277 6.82 -10.31 18.52
CA GLN A 277 6.33 -9.89 19.83
C GLN A 277 6.02 -11.07 20.79
N PHE A 278 5.89 -12.29 20.28
CA PHE A 278 5.42 -13.45 21.06
C PHE A 278 6.55 -14.28 21.70
N SER A 279 7.81 -13.95 21.45
CA SER A 279 8.98 -14.59 22.07
C SER A 279 9.88 -13.51 22.66
N ASP A 280 10.33 -13.70 23.91
CA ASP A 280 11.31 -12.81 24.55
C ASP A 280 12.57 -12.66 23.71
N GLU A 281 13.12 -13.79 23.24
CA GLU A 281 14.30 -13.80 22.40
C GLU A 281 14.13 -12.93 21.14
N PHE A 282 12.96 -13.01 20.50
CA PHE A 282 12.70 -12.31 19.24
C PHE A 282 12.40 -10.82 19.47
N ARG A 283 11.62 -10.47 20.50
CA ARG A 283 11.31 -9.07 20.80
C ARG A 283 12.52 -8.32 21.38
N ASN A 284 13.35 -8.99 22.18
CA ASN A 284 14.48 -8.35 22.86
C ASN A 284 15.62 -7.99 21.89
N ASN A 285 15.79 -8.73 20.80
CA ASN A 285 16.82 -8.44 19.79
C ASN A 285 16.29 -7.70 18.54
N TYR A 286 14.99 -7.37 18.50
CA TYR A 286 14.36 -6.75 17.33
C TYR A 286 15.05 -5.46 16.90
N ARG A 287 15.44 -4.61 17.87
CA ARG A 287 16.10 -3.33 17.59
C ARG A 287 17.39 -3.53 16.82
N ASP A 288 18.26 -4.42 17.30
CA ASP A 288 19.57 -4.65 16.71
C ASP A 288 19.46 -5.37 15.37
N ASN A 289 18.58 -6.38 15.28
CA ASN A 289 18.27 -7.03 14.01
C ASN A 289 17.73 -6.04 12.97
N MET A 290 16.91 -5.07 13.37
CA MET A 290 16.40 -4.05 12.44
C MET A 290 17.52 -3.12 11.96
N VAL A 291 18.47 -2.76 12.81
CA VAL A 291 19.67 -2.00 12.41
C VAL A 291 20.51 -2.80 11.41
N HIS A 292 20.78 -4.07 11.68
CA HIS A 292 21.46 -4.96 10.75
C HIS A 292 20.71 -5.07 9.41
N PHE A 293 19.39 -5.20 9.46
CA PHE A 293 18.55 -5.31 8.28
C PHE A 293 18.67 -4.08 7.38
N VAL A 294 18.54 -2.86 7.94
CA VAL A 294 18.70 -1.63 7.16
C VAL A 294 20.09 -1.54 6.52
N LYS A 295 21.15 -1.87 7.28
CA LYS A 295 22.54 -1.85 6.77
C LYS A 295 22.75 -2.86 5.65
N ASP A 296 22.24 -4.07 5.81
CA ASP A 296 22.40 -5.13 4.81
C ASP A 296 21.59 -4.85 3.54
N ILE A 297 20.39 -4.27 3.64
CA ILE A 297 19.61 -3.82 2.47
C ILE A 297 20.39 -2.75 1.68
N ARG A 298 20.96 -1.77 2.38
CA ARG A 298 21.76 -0.70 1.76
C ARG A 298 23.01 -1.26 1.08
N LYS A 299 23.65 -2.25 1.70
CA LYS A 299 24.80 -2.96 1.12
C LYS A 299 24.41 -3.79 -0.11
N GLU A 300 23.33 -4.57 0.00
CA GLU A 300 22.81 -5.45 -1.07
C GLU A 300 22.56 -4.67 -2.36
N TYR A 301 21.90 -3.51 -2.23
CA TYR A 301 21.55 -2.66 -3.36
C TYR A 301 22.53 -1.49 -3.59
N LYS A 302 23.71 -1.54 -2.95
CA LYS A 302 24.79 -0.55 -3.11
C LYS A 302 24.34 0.91 -2.97
N THR A 303 23.40 1.17 -2.06
CA THR A 303 22.79 2.48 -1.84
C THR A 303 22.94 2.87 -0.36
N PRO A 304 24.11 3.36 0.08
CA PRO A 304 24.47 3.52 1.50
C PRO A 304 23.57 4.47 2.29
N ASN A 305 22.90 5.41 1.60
CA ASN A 305 21.98 6.36 2.21
C ASN A 305 20.52 6.09 1.83
N MET A 306 20.16 4.90 1.32
CA MET A 306 18.80 4.62 0.86
C MET A 306 17.75 5.10 1.88
N PRO A 307 16.80 5.96 1.47
CA PRO A 307 15.64 6.32 2.28
C PRO A 307 14.91 5.07 2.77
N PHE A 308 14.67 4.98 4.08
CA PHE A 308 14.08 3.79 4.69
C PHE A 308 12.94 4.17 5.65
N VAL A 309 11.77 3.59 5.42
CA VAL A 309 10.59 3.78 6.28
C VAL A 309 10.30 2.49 7.04
N ILE A 310 10.23 2.59 8.37
CA ILE A 310 9.84 1.51 9.28
C ILE A 310 8.40 1.74 9.75
N GLY A 311 7.47 0.89 9.34
CA GLY A 311 6.11 0.90 9.87
C GLY A 311 6.07 0.37 11.30
N VAL A 312 5.70 1.22 12.25
CA VAL A 312 5.54 0.84 13.66
C VAL A 312 4.28 -0.01 13.82
N LEU A 313 4.39 -1.12 14.53
CA LEU A 313 3.28 -2.03 14.80
C LEU A 313 2.20 -1.32 15.65
N GLY A 314 1.02 -1.15 15.08
CA GLY A 314 -0.09 -0.40 15.68
C GLY A 314 -1.27 -1.26 16.11
N THR A 315 -1.12 -2.57 16.22
CA THR A 315 -2.23 -3.50 16.56
C THR A 315 -2.81 -3.28 17.96
N ASN A 316 -2.07 -2.59 18.84
CA ASN A 316 -2.57 -2.14 20.14
C ASN A 316 -3.44 -0.87 20.07
N MET A 317 -3.59 -0.27 18.88
CA MET A 317 -4.49 0.83 18.49
C MET A 317 -4.29 2.19 19.17
N THR A 318 -3.92 2.22 20.45
CA THR A 318 -3.74 3.46 21.21
C THR A 318 -2.26 3.77 21.38
N LYS A 319 -1.93 5.04 21.60
CA LYS A 319 -0.56 5.44 21.92
C LYS A 319 -0.03 4.68 23.12
N GLU A 320 -0.80 4.61 24.21
CA GLU A 320 -0.41 3.88 25.43
C GLU A 320 -0.12 2.39 25.15
N GLY A 321 -0.99 1.73 24.39
CA GLY A 321 -0.83 0.32 24.06
C GLY A 321 0.40 0.06 23.18
N VAL A 322 0.65 0.93 22.19
CA VAL A 322 1.83 0.82 21.31
C VAL A 322 3.11 1.17 22.07
N ASP A 323 3.09 2.13 22.98
CA ASP A 323 4.26 2.49 23.80
C ASP A 323 4.65 1.40 24.80
N LYS A 324 3.70 0.55 25.20
CA LYS A 324 3.96 -0.66 26.02
C LYS A 324 4.43 -1.86 25.19
N ASN A 325 4.27 -1.83 23.87
CA ASN A 325 4.66 -2.93 22.99
C ASN A 325 6.17 -2.89 22.70
N ALA A 326 6.93 -3.87 23.19
CA ALA A 326 8.38 -3.91 23.09
C ALA A 326 8.90 -3.84 21.64
N VAL A 327 8.23 -4.51 20.69
CA VAL A 327 8.61 -4.46 19.26
C VAL A 327 8.37 -3.07 18.69
N SER A 328 7.27 -2.42 19.05
CA SER A 328 6.96 -1.05 18.60
C SER A 328 7.99 -0.04 19.11
N VAL A 329 8.39 -0.18 20.37
CA VAL A 329 9.49 0.60 20.95
C VAL A 329 10.81 0.32 20.22
N ALA A 330 11.12 -0.94 19.94
CA ALA A 330 12.32 -1.34 19.22
C ALA A 330 12.37 -0.78 17.78
N GLN A 331 11.25 -0.74 17.07
CA GLN A 331 11.13 -0.15 15.73
C GLN A 331 11.50 1.35 15.72
N ARG A 332 10.96 2.12 16.68
CA ARG A 332 11.31 3.54 16.84
C ARG A 332 12.78 3.72 17.20
N LYS A 333 13.29 2.93 18.15
CA LYS A 333 14.71 2.97 18.56
C LYS A 333 15.66 2.61 17.42
N ALA A 334 15.28 1.66 16.56
CA ALA A 334 16.05 1.33 15.38
C ALA A 334 16.06 2.50 14.39
N ALA A 335 14.89 3.09 14.07
CA ALA A 335 14.81 4.26 13.20
C ALA A 335 15.63 5.46 13.72
N ALA A 336 15.65 5.65 15.04
CA ALA A 336 16.38 6.72 15.72
C ALA A 336 17.87 6.43 15.96
N ALA A 337 18.42 5.31 15.46
CA ALA A 337 19.84 5.01 15.62
C ALA A 337 20.71 6.15 15.03
N PRO A 338 21.81 6.56 15.69
CA PRO A 338 22.61 7.72 15.24
C PRO A 338 23.09 7.63 13.79
N GLU A 339 23.47 6.43 13.36
CA GLU A 339 23.93 6.11 12.00
C GLU A 339 22.84 6.23 10.91
N PHE A 340 21.58 6.41 11.30
CA PHE A 340 20.43 6.52 10.42
C PHE A 340 19.82 7.92 10.38
N LYS A 341 20.38 8.86 11.13
CA LYS A 341 19.92 10.25 11.20
C LYS A 341 19.75 10.84 9.79
N GLY A 342 18.54 11.31 9.50
CA GLY A 342 18.19 11.97 8.23
C GLY A 342 17.78 11.02 7.09
N ASN A 343 18.00 9.70 7.21
CA ASN A 343 17.78 8.73 6.13
C ASN A 343 16.84 7.57 6.50
N VAL A 344 16.43 7.46 7.77
CA VAL A 344 15.45 6.47 8.23
C VAL A 344 14.42 7.15 9.12
N VAL A 345 13.14 6.81 8.95
CA VAL A 345 12.04 7.29 9.80
C VAL A 345 11.08 6.16 10.14
N SER A 346 10.40 6.28 11.28
CA SER A 346 9.33 5.38 11.69
C SER A 346 7.95 6.02 11.46
N VAL A 347 6.99 5.25 10.94
CA VAL A 347 5.61 5.69 10.71
C VAL A 347 4.64 4.94 11.61
N GLU A 348 3.85 5.69 12.37
CA GLU A 348 2.91 5.17 13.36
C GLU A 348 1.61 4.67 12.73
N SER A 349 1.47 3.35 12.56
CA SER A 349 0.24 2.79 11.96
C SER A 349 -0.99 2.96 12.86
N TYR A 350 -0.84 3.04 14.18
CA TYR A 350 -1.97 3.22 15.10
C TYR A 350 -2.71 4.56 14.90
N LYS A 351 -2.03 5.60 14.39
CA LYS A 351 -2.63 6.92 14.13
C LYS A 351 -3.69 6.90 13.03
N VAL A 352 -3.65 5.88 12.17
CA VAL A 352 -4.58 5.72 11.05
C VAL A 352 -5.51 4.52 11.23
N TYR A 353 -5.52 3.92 12.43
CA TYR A 353 -6.37 2.76 12.76
C TYR A 353 -7.85 3.07 12.53
N ASP A 354 -8.58 2.12 11.95
CA ASP A 354 -10.01 2.28 11.67
C ASP A 354 -10.87 1.96 12.89
N LEU A 355 -11.07 2.98 13.74
CA LEU A 355 -11.88 2.84 14.95
C LEU A 355 -13.37 2.65 14.64
N GLU A 356 -13.86 3.06 13.48
CA GLU A 356 -15.27 2.84 13.10
C GLU A 356 -15.51 1.38 12.72
N ALA A 357 -14.62 0.79 11.91
CA ALA A 357 -14.66 -0.65 11.67
C ALA A 357 -14.46 -1.45 12.97
N ARG A 358 -13.64 -0.94 13.89
CA ARG A 358 -13.40 -1.57 15.21
C ARG A 358 -14.67 -1.64 16.04
N LYS A 359 -15.47 -0.57 16.08
CA LYS A 359 -16.76 -0.53 16.80
C LYS A 359 -17.70 -1.64 16.32
N VAL A 360 -17.82 -1.84 15.00
CA VAL A 360 -18.63 -2.93 14.43
C VAL A 360 -18.06 -4.31 14.79
N TYR A 361 -16.73 -4.43 14.83
CA TYR A 361 -16.09 -5.68 15.23
C TYR A 361 -16.42 -6.05 16.69
N ASP A 362 -16.23 -5.09 17.59
CA ASP A 362 -16.41 -5.25 19.03
C ASP A 362 -17.88 -5.40 19.45
N SER A 363 -18.82 -4.86 18.68
CA SER A 363 -20.25 -5.07 18.93
C SER A 363 -20.73 -6.49 18.57
N GLY A 364 -19.83 -7.36 18.11
CA GLY A 364 -20.13 -8.73 17.71
C GLY A 364 -20.29 -8.87 16.21
N TRP A 365 -19.17 -8.79 15.47
CA TRP A 365 -19.14 -8.87 14.00
C TRP A 365 -19.93 -10.05 13.41
N ALA A 366 -19.99 -11.19 14.09
CA ALA A 366 -20.73 -12.36 13.61
C ALA A 366 -22.25 -12.13 13.60
N LYS A 367 -22.78 -11.39 14.59
CA LYS A 367 -24.19 -10.98 14.64
C LYS A 367 -24.48 -9.79 13.71
N HIS A 368 -23.45 -9.00 13.39
CA HIS A 368 -23.51 -7.85 12.51
C HIS A 368 -22.76 -8.09 11.19
N PHE A 369 -22.91 -9.29 10.62
CA PHE A 369 -22.03 -9.77 9.55
C PHE A 369 -22.16 -8.95 8.26
N ALA A 370 -23.38 -8.60 7.85
CA ALA A 370 -23.57 -7.78 6.67
C ALA A 370 -22.96 -6.38 6.87
N GLN A 371 -23.12 -5.77 8.06
CA GLN A 371 -22.48 -4.49 8.37
C GLN A 371 -20.95 -4.61 8.39
N TRP A 372 -20.44 -5.68 9.01
CA TRP A 372 -19.02 -5.99 9.04
C TRP A 372 -18.45 -6.09 7.62
N CYS A 373 -19.15 -6.75 6.70
CA CYS A 373 -18.75 -6.84 5.30
C CYS A 373 -18.67 -5.49 4.58
N ILE A 374 -19.29 -4.41 5.07
CA ILE A 374 -19.13 -3.05 4.51
C ILE A 374 -17.80 -2.42 4.96
N VAL A 375 -17.43 -2.61 6.23
CA VAL A 375 -16.39 -1.82 6.90
C VAL A 375 -15.07 -2.56 7.09
N GLY A 376 -15.08 -3.90 7.06
CA GLY A 376 -13.90 -4.73 7.29
C GLY A 376 -13.96 -6.05 6.52
N SER A 377 -12.85 -6.77 6.56
CA SER A 377 -12.74 -8.07 5.90
C SER A 377 -11.79 -9.06 6.58
N ASP A 378 -11.19 -8.69 7.71
CA ASP A 378 -10.26 -9.54 8.46
C ASP A 378 -10.24 -9.20 9.96
N ARG A 379 -9.38 -9.86 10.74
CA ARG A 379 -9.30 -9.71 12.19
C ARG A 379 -8.45 -8.51 12.61
N PRO A 380 -8.52 -8.08 13.89
CA PRO A 380 -7.73 -6.96 14.40
C PRO A 380 -6.22 -7.05 14.17
N TYR A 381 -5.64 -8.27 14.17
CA TYR A 381 -4.21 -8.46 13.90
C TYR A 381 -3.81 -8.12 12.45
N HIS A 382 -4.78 -8.08 11.52
CA HIS A 382 -4.65 -7.59 10.14
C HIS A 382 -5.32 -6.22 9.93
N TYR A 383 -5.39 -5.40 11.00
CA TYR A 383 -6.03 -4.09 10.96
C TYR A 383 -7.44 -4.14 10.38
N LEU A 384 -8.20 -5.17 10.80
CA LEU A 384 -9.60 -5.40 10.44
C LEU A 384 -9.82 -5.73 8.95
N GLY A 385 -8.75 -5.86 8.16
CA GLY A 385 -8.87 -5.82 6.71
C GLY A 385 -9.54 -4.52 6.23
N SER A 386 -9.31 -3.41 6.93
CA SER A 386 -9.89 -2.12 6.58
C SER A 386 -9.11 -1.47 5.44
N GLY A 387 -9.77 -1.28 4.30
CA GLY A 387 -9.21 -0.54 3.18
C GLY A 387 -8.95 0.93 3.53
N LYS A 388 -9.78 1.54 4.40
CA LYS A 388 -9.56 2.88 4.95
C LYS A 388 -8.21 2.95 5.67
N PHE A 389 -7.92 1.97 6.54
CA PHE A 389 -6.63 1.88 7.22
C PHE A 389 -5.47 1.77 6.23
N PHE A 390 -5.51 0.82 5.29
CA PHE A 390 -4.39 0.59 4.37
C PHE A 390 -4.15 1.76 3.42
N VAL A 391 -5.21 2.44 2.96
CA VAL A 391 -5.07 3.62 2.12
C VAL A 391 -4.41 4.77 2.88
N ARG A 392 -4.85 5.04 4.12
CA ARG A 392 -4.20 6.06 4.97
C ARG A 392 -2.76 5.70 5.31
N LEU A 393 -2.48 4.42 5.61
CA LEU A 393 -1.15 3.96 5.96
C LEU A 393 -0.16 4.06 4.78
N GLY A 394 -0.57 3.61 3.59
CA GLY A 394 0.29 3.69 2.41
C GLY A 394 0.62 5.14 2.04
N ASP A 395 -0.34 6.06 2.20
CA ASP A 395 -0.11 7.49 2.02
C ASP A 395 0.84 8.08 3.08
N ALA A 396 0.71 7.67 4.35
CA ALA A 396 1.64 8.05 5.40
C ALA A 396 3.07 7.54 5.12
N PHE A 397 3.21 6.31 4.62
CA PHE A 397 4.50 5.79 4.16
C PHE A 397 5.07 6.61 2.99
N ALA A 398 4.24 6.98 2.01
CA ALA A 398 4.67 7.80 0.87
C ALA A 398 5.11 9.21 1.31
N GLY A 399 4.35 9.85 2.21
CA GLY A 399 4.73 11.16 2.76
C GLY A 399 6.06 11.11 3.50
N ALA A 400 6.27 10.10 4.34
CA ALA A 400 7.53 9.89 5.06
C ALA A 400 8.70 9.59 4.12
N MET A 401 8.48 8.73 3.12
CA MET A 401 9.48 8.38 2.10
C MET A 401 9.89 9.61 1.27
N TYR A 402 8.90 10.38 0.80
CA TYR A 402 9.16 11.59 0.02
C TYR A 402 9.92 12.64 0.86
N GLY A 403 9.57 12.82 2.12
CA GLY A 403 10.30 13.72 3.02
C GLY A 403 11.77 13.34 3.19
N LEU A 404 12.08 12.04 3.28
CA LEU A 404 13.46 11.56 3.31
C LEU A 404 14.21 11.87 1.99
N ILE A 405 13.55 11.68 0.84
CA ILE A 405 14.13 11.96 -0.47
C ILE A 405 14.46 13.45 -0.63
N GLU A 406 13.56 14.35 -0.22
CA GLU A 406 13.80 15.80 -0.33
C GLU A 406 14.95 16.25 0.57
N ASN A 407 15.02 15.75 1.81
CA ASN A 407 16.14 16.05 2.73
C ASN A 407 17.51 15.66 2.13
N GLN A 408 17.56 14.63 1.29
CA GLN A 408 18.80 14.19 0.62
C GLN A 408 19.20 15.11 -0.52
N LYS A 409 18.23 15.70 -1.23
CA LYS A 409 18.52 16.69 -2.28
C LYS A 409 19.11 17.97 -1.70
N ASP A 410 18.56 18.44 -0.58
CA ASP A 410 19.01 19.66 0.08
C ASP A 410 20.41 19.52 0.71
N SER A 411 20.76 18.32 1.17
CA SER A 411 22.12 18.04 1.69
C SER A 411 23.16 17.81 0.59
N GLY A 412 22.73 17.51 -0.64
CA GLY A 412 23.59 17.33 -1.81
C GLY A 412 23.87 18.61 -2.61
N SER A 413 23.04 19.64 -2.49
CA SER A 413 23.19 20.92 -3.21
C SER A 413 24.13 21.93 -2.52
N GLY A 414 24.64 21.60 -1.33
CA GLY A 414 25.56 22.43 -0.54
C GLY A 414 27.05 22.02 -0.60
N LYS A 415 27.49 21.31 -1.65
CA LYS A 415 28.90 20.95 -1.87
C LYS A 415 29.45 21.49 -3.16
#